data_AF-A0A069E1X8-F1
#
_entry.id   AF-A0A069E1X8-F1
#
_cell.length_a   1.000
_cell.length_b   1.000
_cell.length_c   1.000
_cell.angle_alpha   90.00
_cell.angle_beta   90.00
_cell.angle_gamma   90.00
#
_symmetry.space_group_name_H-M   'P 1'
#
loop_
_entity.id
_entity.type
_entity.pdbx_description
1 polymer ?
#
loop_
_entity_poly.entity_id
_entity_poly.type
_entity_poly.pdbx_seq_one_letter_code
_entity_poly.pdbx_strand_id
1 'polypeptide(L)'
;MSLLERVVRAHRCRSTHHYIALDALSLIGGEQGEAWKAIFLVHHEHLLEGAKAPDAKFKDFMNHVCHVNEGQWGGAPGKAMAWYARSVELLRAKKWSKAAYALGVLSHYYADPIQPFHTAQTEEEGVIHRAVEWSIAKSRDVIDERIEANGYPVIHVPSGPGFVADMVVEGAALSNTYYNTFIDHYDLERGVAHPPSGLDDTMREGIANLVAYATAGFAALVTQAVEEAAVAPPKAHLTLQGYIETLDIPLRWITAKLADVNDRAQVERMYKEFRKTGKVIKTLPEDDKAIRMMHAAQVLRVPLKELNKQEIGPIGSAHVPPEGQRPVVTAEPETEAVEDEIILDAADEIDPVSVEAEDDVLLEDELILDETELAAIEEAGLGLDDDGEEDAELSAADDEDEDEDVYESEADEDEDEYDDEDEDFDEDEDDEDFDDDEDDEEDEDDEEEDDEDEEDESADEPDEVVASEEDEAPAEAPHVRTSGLTRESPVVDAPSIGPKTAARLEDVGIYTIGELLDCDIEETAFMLDVHYIDSETLRDWQDQTKLMMEVPGLRVHDVQIMVGAGIRTSKELAEAPARTLFLLATEFLNSPEGERVRRGDDLFMEEEVEEWIERARDAA
;
A
#
# COMPACT_ATOMS: atom_id res chain seq x y z
N MET A 1 -11.47 2.81 -19.10
CA MET A 1 -10.90 3.98 -18.39
C MET A 1 -10.52 5.07 -19.39
N SER A 2 -10.54 6.33 -18.97
CA SER A 2 -9.93 7.47 -19.69
C SER A 2 -8.40 7.50 -19.49
N LEU A 3 -7.69 8.35 -20.23
CA LEU A 3 -6.24 8.48 -20.04
C LEU A 3 -5.88 9.07 -18.66
N LEU A 4 -6.57 10.12 -18.21
CA LEU A 4 -6.34 10.68 -16.87
C LEU A 4 -6.60 9.63 -15.79
N GLU A 5 -7.69 8.89 -15.91
CA GLU A 5 -8.06 7.81 -14.99
C GLU A 5 -6.97 6.74 -14.90
N ARG A 6 -6.37 6.30 -16.03
CA ARG A 6 -5.21 5.39 -16.02
C ARG A 6 -4.00 5.98 -15.28
N VAL A 7 -3.67 7.26 -15.52
CA VAL A 7 -2.50 7.90 -14.89
C VAL A 7 -2.73 8.17 -13.40
N VAL A 8 -3.93 8.60 -12.98
CA VAL A 8 -4.28 8.72 -11.56
C VAL A 8 -4.20 7.34 -10.88
N ARG A 9 -4.75 6.30 -11.52
CA ARG A 9 -4.74 4.93 -10.98
C ARG A 9 -3.34 4.37 -10.76
N ALA A 10 -2.45 4.49 -11.75
CA ALA A 10 -1.07 3.98 -11.63
C ALA A 10 -0.22 4.85 -10.67
N HIS A 11 -0.28 6.18 -10.80
CA HIS A 11 0.69 7.07 -10.14
C HIS A 11 0.17 7.71 -8.83
N ARG A 12 -1.12 7.58 -8.48
CA ARG A 12 -1.70 8.14 -7.23
C ARG A 12 -2.37 7.09 -6.32
N CYS A 13 -2.78 5.91 -6.80
CA CYS A 13 -3.29 4.87 -5.90
C CYS A 13 -2.15 4.18 -5.14
N ARG A 14 -2.31 4.04 -3.81
CA ARG A 14 -1.27 3.57 -2.85
C ARG A 14 -1.84 2.76 -1.67
N SER A 15 -3.06 2.23 -1.81
CA SER A 15 -3.72 1.28 -0.91
C SER A 15 -4.96 0.72 -1.58
N THR A 16 -5.54 -0.36 -1.05
CA THR A 16 -6.80 -0.95 -1.54
C THR A 16 -7.94 0.09 -1.57
N HIS A 17 -8.05 0.94 -0.55
CA HIS A 17 -9.05 2.02 -0.46
C HIS A 17 -8.88 3.08 -1.56
N HIS A 18 -7.65 3.48 -1.91
CA HIS A 18 -7.42 4.38 -3.05
C HIS A 18 -7.99 3.81 -4.36
N TYR A 19 -7.78 2.51 -4.61
CA TYR A 19 -8.30 1.85 -5.81
C TYR A 19 -9.82 1.67 -5.76
N ILE A 20 -10.40 1.23 -4.63
CA ILE A 20 -11.86 1.11 -4.46
C ILE A 20 -12.54 2.46 -4.71
N ALA A 21 -12.01 3.55 -4.14
CA ALA A 21 -12.55 4.90 -4.31
C ALA A 21 -12.48 5.38 -5.76
N LEU A 22 -11.38 5.10 -6.47
CA LEU A 22 -11.14 5.57 -7.84
C LEU A 22 -11.85 4.72 -8.89
N ASP A 23 -11.79 3.39 -8.79
CA ASP A 23 -12.39 2.46 -9.75
C ASP A 23 -13.92 2.54 -9.71
N ALA A 24 -14.51 2.80 -8.53
CA ALA A 24 -15.93 3.08 -8.35
C ALA A 24 -16.43 4.28 -9.18
N LEU A 25 -15.55 5.25 -9.50
CA LEU A 25 -15.93 6.38 -10.37
C LEU A 25 -16.31 5.93 -11.78
N SER A 26 -15.79 4.79 -12.25
CA SER A 26 -16.17 4.16 -13.53
C SER A 26 -17.54 3.48 -13.50
N LEU A 27 -18.15 3.35 -12.33
CA LEU A 27 -19.41 2.61 -12.11
C LEU A 27 -20.58 3.52 -11.68
N ILE A 28 -20.37 4.84 -11.60
CA ILE A 28 -21.43 5.81 -11.23
C ILE A 28 -22.57 5.75 -12.26
N GLY A 29 -23.78 5.55 -11.79
CA GLY A 29 -24.99 5.39 -12.60
C GLY A 29 -25.63 6.69 -13.10
N GLY A 30 -26.84 6.56 -13.63
CA GLY A 30 -27.66 7.66 -14.12
C GLY A 30 -27.17 8.28 -15.44
N GLU A 31 -27.96 9.22 -16.00
CA GLU A 31 -27.61 9.91 -17.26
C GLU A 31 -26.37 10.83 -17.14
N GLN A 32 -25.88 11.07 -15.93
CA GLN A 32 -24.81 12.03 -15.61
C GLN A 32 -23.56 11.38 -15.00
N GLY A 33 -23.50 10.05 -14.88
CA GLY A 33 -22.40 9.33 -14.22
C GLY A 33 -21.01 9.69 -14.76
N GLU A 34 -20.80 9.62 -16.07
CA GLU A 34 -19.53 10.04 -16.72
C GLU A 34 -19.19 11.53 -16.49
N ALA A 35 -20.19 12.40 -16.30
CA ALA A 35 -19.95 13.80 -15.99
C ALA A 35 -19.56 14.01 -14.51
N TRP A 36 -20.11 13.21 -13.58
CA TRP A 36 -19.72 13.18 -12.17
C TRP A 36 -18.34 12.57 -11.96
N LYS A 37 -18.06 11.44 -12.62
CA LYS A 37 -16.73 10.85 -12.75
C LYS A 37 -15.69 11.88 -13.17
N ALA A 38 -16.00 12.71 -14.17
CA ALA A 38 -15.12 13.80 -14.60
C ALA A 38 -14.85 14.86 -13.51
N ILE A 39 -15.79 15.10 -12.58
CA ILE A 39 -15.56 16.00 -11.43
C ILE A 39 -14.64 15.35 -10.41
N PHE A 40 -14.93 14.10 -10.03
CA PHE A 40 -14.16 13.41 -8.99
C PHE A 40 -12.75 13.01 -9.46
N LEU A 41 -12.52 12.82 -10.77
CA LEU A 41 -11.18 12.72 -11.36
C LEU A 41 -10.39 14.04 -11.32
N VAL A 42 -11.05 15.20 -11.43
CA VAL A 42 -10.38 16.50 -11.20
C VAL A 42 -9.98 16.62 -9.72
N HIS A 43 -10.90 16.30 -8.80
CA HIS A 43 -10.66 16.37 -7.35
C HIS A 43 -10.09 15.06 -6.75
N HIS A 44 -9.38 14.26 -7.55
CA HIS A 44 -8.91 12.93 -7.13
C HIS A 44 -7.96 12.99 -5.93
N GLU A 45 -7.13 14.03 -5.79
CA GLU A 45 -6.23 14.16 -4.63
C GLU A 45 -7.02 14.20 -3.32
N HIS A 46 -8.13 14.94 -3.30
CA HIS A 46 -9.01 15.03 -2.13
C HIS A 46 -9.75 13.71 -1.88
N LEU A 47 -10.21 13.03 -2.96
CA LEU A 47 -10.85 11.71 -2.87
C LEU A 47 -9.92 10.66 -2.26
N LEU A 48 -8.66 10.63 -2.71
CA LEU A 48 -7.65 9.68 -2.25
C LEU A 48 -7.15 10.02 -0.84
N GLU A 49 -6.99 11.31 -0.51
CA GLU A 49 -6.70 11.75 0.87
C GLU A 49 -7.82 11.34 1.84
N GLY A 50 -9.08 11.55 1.46
CA GLY A 50 -10.24 11.10 2.25
C GLY A 50 -10.25 9.58 2.46
N ALA A 51 -9.92 8.80 1.41
CA ALA A 51 -9.86 7.34 1.47
C ALA A 51 -8.72 6.75 2.32
N LYS A 52 -7.84 7.60 2.89
CA LYS A 52 -6.84 7.26 3.92
C LYS A 52 -6.96 8.07 5.22
N ALA A 53 -7.88 9.02 5.30
CA ALA A 53 -7.98 9.89 6.47
C ALA A 53 -8.34 9.16 7.78
N PRO A 54 -9.16 8.08 7.78
CA PRO A 54 -9.37 7.29 8.99
C PRO A 54 -8.06 6.69 9.55
N ASP A 55 -7.34 5.86 8.79
CA ASP A 55 -6.03 5.30 9.22
C ASP A 55 -5.03 6.38 9.67
N ALA A 56 -4.90 7.43 8.85
CA ALA A 56 -3.73 8.31 8.88
C ALA A 56 -3.95 9.59 9.71
N LYS A 57 -5.19 9.95 10.02
CA LYS A 57 -5.53 11.19 10.74
C LYS A 57 -6.50 10.98 11.90
N PHE A 58 -7.62 10.27 11.67
CA PHE A 58 -8.67 10.15 12.69
C PHE A 58 -8.33 9.08 13.73
N LYS A 59 -7.73 7.96 13.32
CA LYS A 59 -7.39 6.80 14.15
C LYS A 59 -8.56 6.30 15.02
N ASP A 60 -9.79 6.48 14.55
CA ASP A 60 -11.00 6.17 15.32
C ASP A 60 -11.39 4.70 15.18
N PHE A 61 -10.41 3.82 15.43
CA PHE A 61 -10.32 2.42 14.98
C PHE A 61 -11.60 1.59 15.12
N MET A 62 -12.36 1.74 16.23
CA MET A 62 -13.63 1.03 16.44
C MET A 62 -14.66 1.28 15.31
N ASN A 63 -14.52 2.38 14.56
CA ASN A 63 -15.37 2.73 13.44
C ASN A 63 -14.96 2.08 12.10
N HIS A 64 -13.87 1.32 12.06
CA HIS A 64 -13.47 0.51 10.89
C HIS A 64 -14.05 -0.92 10.93
N VAL A 65 -14.79 -1.29 11.99
CA VAL A 65 -15.30 -2.66 12.18
C VAL A 65 -16.83 -2.72 12.33
N CYS A 66 -17.41 -3.89 12.03
CA CYS A 66 -18.82 -4.21 12.19
C CYS A 66 -19.01 -5.72 12.45
N HIS A 67 -18.95 -6.13 13.72
CA HIS A 67 -18.99 -7.53 14.13
C HIS A 67 -20.40 -8.13 14.07
N VAL A 68 -20.76 -8.69 12.92
CA VAL A 68 -22.14 -9.10 12.59
C VAL A 68 -22.73 -10.16 13.53
N ASN A 69 -21.90 -11.03 14.11
CA ASN A 69 -22.35 -12.07 15.04
C ASN A 69 -22.42 -11.60 16.51
N GLU A 70 -21.89 -10.41 16.81
CA GLU A 70 -21.71 -9.87 18.17
C GLU A 70 -22.64 -8.67 18.42
N GLY A 71 -23.78 -8.64 17.72
CA GLY A 71 -24.75 -7.55 17.82
C GLY A 71 -24.41 -6.32 16.97
N GLN A 72 -23.61 -6.51 15.89
CA GLN A 72 -23.09 -5.42 15.03
C GLN A 72 -22.13 -4.48 15.78
N TRP A 73 -21.36 -5.02 16.72
CA TRP A 73 -20.38 -4.25 17.51
C TRP A 73 -19.32 -3.60 16.62
N GLY A 74 -18.99 -2.34 16.90
CA GLY A 74 -18.24 -1.45 16.01
C GLY A 74 -19.06 -0.25 15.58
N GLY A 75 -18.45 0.68 14.84
CA GLY A 75 -19.05 1.96 14.46
C GLY A 75 -19.16 2.25 12.96
N ALA A 76 -18.67 1.35 12.10
CA ALA A 76 -18.62 1.57 10.64
C ALA A 76 -19.98 1.94 10.01
N PRO A 77 -21.12 1.29 10.35
CA PRO A 77 -22.41 1.68 9.78
C PRO A 77 -22.81 3.13 10.11
N GLY A 78 -22.47 3.60 11.31
CA GLY A 78 -22.75 4.95 11.79
C GLY A 78 -21.87 6.02 11.12
N LYS A 79 -20.55 5.81 11.08
CA LYS A 79 -19.65 6.74 10.38
C LYS A 79 -19.92 6.78 8.87
N ALA A 80 -20.23 5.64 8.25
CA ALA A 80 -20.65 5.63 6.84
C ALA A 80 -21.93 6.45 6.60
N MET A 81 -22.96 6.32 7.45
CA MET A 81 -24.16 7.18 7.37
C MET A 81 -23.82 8.67 7.51
N ALA A 82 -22.97 9.04 8.47
CA ALA A 82 -22.57 10.43 8.70
C ALA A 82 -21.80 11.02 7.50
N TRP A 83 -20.81 10.30 6.98
CA TRP A 83 -20.00 10.74 5.84
C TRP A 83 -20.77 10.71 4.52
N TYR A 84 -21.78 9.84 4.36
CA TYR A 84 -22.74 9.92 3.26
C TYR A 84 -23.54 11.22 3.33
N ALA A 85 -24.21 11.49 4.47
CA ALA A 85 -25.00 12.70 4.64
C ALA A 85 -24.17 13.97 4.38
N ARG A 86 -22.94 14.02 4.94
CA ARG A 86 -21.98 15.10 4.72
C ARG A 86 -21.57 15.26 3.25
N SER A 87 -21.39 14.16 2.53
CA SER A 87 -21.11 14.20 1.09
C SER A 87 -22.25 14.84 0.31
N VAL A 88 -23.51 14.47 0.62
CA VAL A 88 -24.70 15.06 -0.02
C VAL A 88 -24.84 16.54 0.30
N GLU A 89 -24.57 16.98 1.53
CA GLU A 89 -24.52 18.41 1.89
C GLU A 89 -23.52 19.19 1.03
N LEU A 90 -22.29 18.68 0.91
CA LEU A 90 -21.20 19.35 0.21
C LEU A 90 -21.44 19.39 -1.30
N LEU A 91 -22.08 18.36 -1.87
CA LEU A 91 -22.58 18.35 -3.25
C LEU A 91 -23.69 19.39 -3.47
N ARG A 92 -24.69 19.47 -2.56
CA ARG A 92 -25.76 20.50 -2.59
C ARG A 92 -25.17 21.92 -2.49
N ALA A 93 -24.17 22.10 -1.63
CA ALA A 93 -23.43 23.34 -1.44
C ALA A 93 -22.41 23.64 -2.56
N LYS A 94 -22.18 22.70 -3.49
CA LYS A 94 -21.25 22.80 -4.63
C LYS A 94 -19.78 22.95 -4.24
N LYS A 95 -19.40 22.47 -3.05
CA LYS A 95 -18.02 22.43 -2.57
C LYS A 95 -17.33 21.15 -3.05
N TRP A 96 -17.03 21.07 -4.35
CA TRP A 96 -16.65 19.83 -5.04
C TRP A 96 -15.39 19.14 -4.48
N SER A 97 -14.39 19.92 -4.06
CA SER A 97 -13.18 19.42 -3.39
C SER A 97 -13.50 18.80 -2.03
N LYS A 98 -14.21 19.53 -1.16
CA LYS A 98 -14.66 19.03 0.16
C LYS A 98 -15.61 17.82 0.01
N ALA A 99 -16.45 17.80 -1.03
CA ALA A 99 -17.34 16.67 -1.35
C ALA A 99 -16.56 15.43 -1.82
N ALA A 100 -15.52 15.59 -2.64
CA ALA A 100 -14.64 14.50 -3.03
C ALA A 100 -13.92 13.89 -1.82
N TYR A 101 -13.42 14.73 -0.91
CA TYR A 101 -12.85 14.28 0.37
C TYR A 101 -13.84 13.50 1.22
N ALA A 102 -15.06 14.03 1.42
CA ALA A 102 -16.11 13.36 2.19
C ALA A 102 -16.54 12.01 1.59
N LEU A 103 -16.60 11.92 0.25
CA LEU A 103 -16.84 10.66 -0.46
C LEU A 103 -15.64 9.69 -0.33
N GLY A 104 -14.41 10.20 -0.25
CA GLY A 104 -13.23 9.41 0.07
C GLY A 104 -13.33 8.76 1.43
N VAL A 105 -13.66 9.55 2.47
CA VAL A 105 -13.84 9.02 3.83
C VAL A 105 -15.01 8.03 3.90
N LEU A 106 -16.12 8.31 3.20
CA LEU A 106 -17.22 7.34 3.04
C LEU A 106 -16.76 6.01 2.42
N SER A 107 -15.90 6.07 1.40
CA SER A 107 -15.39 4.87 0.72
C SER A 107 -14.56 3.97 1.64
N HIS A 108 -13.92 4.56 2.65
CA HIS A 108 -13.13 3.85 3.65
C HIS A 108 -14.05 3.08 4.60
N TYR A 109 -14.83 3.77 5.45
CA TYR A 109 -15.76 3.12 6.39
C TYR A 109 -16.84 2.22 5.74
N TYR A 110 -17.08 2.35 4.44
CA TYR A 110 -17.90 1.40 3.67
C TYR A 110 -17.11 0.13 3.28
N ALA A 111 -15.84 0.25 2.93
CA ALA A 111 -15.00 -0.85 2.45
C ALA A 111 -14.39 -1.70 3.57
N ASP A 112 -14.02 -1.12 4.72
CA ASP A 112 -13.32 -1.83 5.80
C ASP A 112 -14.10 -3.08 6.27
N PRO A 113 -15.39 -2.99 6.65
CA PRO A 113 -16.16 -4.19 7.01
C PRO A 113 -16.44 -5.15 5.84
N ILE A 114 -16.08 -4.82 4.60
CA ILE A 114 -16.12 -5.75 3.46
C ILE A 114 -14.80 -6.57 3.37
N GLN A 115 -13.76 -6.18 4.12
CA GLN A 115 -12.63 -7.04 4.47
C GLN A 115 -13.06 -7.99 5.62
N PRO A 116 -12.89 -9.33 5.50
CA PRO A 116 -13.43 -10.27 6.48
C PRO A 116 -13.03 -10.01 7.94
N PHE A 117 -11.76 -9.68 8.22
CA PHE A 117 -11.25 -9.50 9.59
C PHE A 117 -11.82 -8.29 10.32
N HIS A 118 -12.54 -7.39 9.64
CA HIS A 118 -13.25 -6.27 10.26
C HIS A 118 -14.66 -6.66 10.75
N THR A 119 -14.99 -7.96 10.81
CA THR A 119 -16.35 -8.47 11.10
C THR A 119 -16.44 -9.49 12.24
N ALA A 120 -15.33 -9.76 12.90
CA ALA A 120 -15.19 -10.47 14.17
C ALA A 120 -13.75 -10.23 14.66
N GLN A 121 -13.44 -10.60 15.91
CA GLN A 121 -12.06 -10.59 16.41
C GLN A 121 -11.72 -11.96 17.01
N THR A 122 -10.55 -12.52 16.65
CA THR A 122 -9.98 -13.66 17.36
C THR A 122 -8.45 -13.58 17.50
N GLU A 123 -7.88 -14.41 18.37
CA GLU A 123 -6.45 -14.40 18.68
C GLU A 123 -5.60 -15.02 17.56
N GLU A 124 -6.19 -15.83 16.68
CA GLU A 124 -5.58 -16.36 15.45
C GLU A 124 -5.46 -15.26 14.38
N GLU A 125 -6.50 -14.45 14.24
CA GLU A 125 -6.60 -13.37 13.27
C GLU A 125 -5.59 -12.26 13.59
N GLY A 126 -5.44 -11.84 14.84
CA GLY A 126 -4.38 -10.90 15.26
C GLY A 126 -2.93 -11.39 15.05
N VAL A 127 -2.69 -12.69 14.76
CA VAL A 127 -1.37 -13.19 14.35
C VAL A 127 -1.09 -12.93 12.87
N ILE A 128 -2.14 -12.84 12.04
CA ILE A 128 -2.05 -12.82 10.58
C ILE A 128 -2.62 -11.55 9.92
N HIS A 129 -3.40 -10.73 10.63
CA HIS A 129 -4.18 -9.61 10.09
C HIS A 129 -3.35 -8.74 9.15
N ARG A 130 -2.32 -8.07 9.68
CA ARG A 130 -1.47 -7.16 8.88
C ARG A 130 -0.72 -7.86 7.74
N ALA A 131 -0.41 -9.15 7.90
CA ALA A 131 0.23 -9.92 6.85
C ALA A 131 -0.73 -10.18 5.68
N VAL A 132 -1.99 -10.54 5.96
CA VAL A 132 -3.06 -10.69 4.97
C VAL A 132 -3.33 -9.37 4.23
N GLU A 133 -3.41 -8.24 4.93
CA GLU A 133 -3.56 -6.92 4.30
C GLU A 133 -2.41 -6.59 3.34
N TRP A 134 -1.17 -6.77 3.79
CA TRP A 134 0.02 -6.50 2.98
C TRP A 134 0.06 -7.41 1.75
N SER A 135 -0.32 -8.69 1.89
CA SER A 135 -0.51 -9.61 0.76
C SER A 135 -1.60 -9.14 -0.21
N ILE A 136 -2.76 -8.69 0.27
CA ILE A 136 -3.84 -8.14 -0.57
C ILE A 136 -3.34 -6.91 -1.35
N ALA A 137 -2.63 -5.99 -0.67
CA ALA A 137 -2.07 -4.79 -1.29
C ALA A 137 -1.02 -5.12 -2.37
N LYS A 138 -0.27 -6.22 -2.21
CA LYS A 138 0.73 -6.69 -3.17
C LYS A 138 0.15 -7.49 -4.34
N SER A 139 -0.96 -8.22 -4.17
CA SER A 139 -1.61 -9.01 -5.24
C SER A 139 -2.56 -8.22 -6.15
N ARG A 140 -2.29 -6.92 -6.38
CA ARG A 140 -3.25 -6.02 -7.04
C ARG A 140 -3.56 -6.39 -8.49
N ASP A 141 -2.56 -6.86 -9.23
CA ASP A 141 -2.70 -7.35 -10.61
C ASP A 141 -3.61 -8.59 -10.68
N VAL A 142 -3.36 -9.60 -9.84
CA VAL A 142 -4.18 -10.82 -9.75
C VAL A 142 -5.64 -10.51 -9.34
N ILE A 143 -5.84 -9.49 -8.50
CA ILE A 143 -7.18 -8.99 -8.14
C ILE A 143 -7.83 -8.30 -9.35
N ASP A 144 -7.12 -7.41 -10.04
CA ASP A 144 -7.63 -6.69 -11.21
C ASP A 144 -8.02 -7.65 -12.37
N GLU A 145 -7.19 -8.64 -12.68
CA GLU A 145 -7.47 -9.64 -13.70
C GLU A 145 -8.73 -10.46 -13.39
N ARG A 146 -8.91 -10.87 -12.12
CA ARG A 146 -10.10 -11.61 -11.68
C ARG A 146 -11.36 -10.74 -11.72
N ILE A 147 -11.26 -9.45 -11.42
CA ILE A 147 -12.37 -8.50 -11.51
C ILE A 147 -12.71 -8.18 -12.98
N GLU A 148 -11.74 -8.06 -13.89
CA GLU A 148 -12.01 -7.90 -15.32
C GLU A 148 -12.67 -9.16 -15.93
N ALA A 149 -12.23 -10.35 -15.52
CA ALA A 149 -12.79 -11.63 -15.99
C ALA A 149 -14.23 -11.88 -15.50
N ASN A 150 -14.53 -11.58 -14.23
CA ASN A 150 -15.83 -11.86 -13.60
C ASN A 150 -16.84 -10.71 -13.72
N GLY A 151 -16.34 -9.46 -13.79
CA GLY A 151 -17.15 -8.24 -13.74
C GLY A 151 -17.63 -7.87 -12.32
N TYR A 152 -18.18 -6.67 -12.20
CA TYR A 152 -18.71 -6.14 -10.94
C TYR A 152 -20.11 -6.70 -10.63
N PRO A 153 -20.43 -6.99 -9.35
CA PRO A 153 -21.75 -7.47 -8.95
C PRO A 153 -22.81 -6.37 -9.05
N VAL A 154 -24.07 -6.77 -9.25
CA VAL A 154 -25.22 -5.85 -9.19
C VAL A 154 -25.61 -5.65 -7.73
N ILE A 155 -25.34 -4.45 -7.21
CA ILE A 155 -25.70 -4.06 -5.84
C ILE A 155 -27.18 -3.69 -5.76
N HIS A 156 -27.85 -4.14 -4.69
CA HIS A 156 -29.15 -3.63 -4.30
C HIS A 156 -28.96 -2.48 -3.31
N VAL A 157 -29.62 -1.35 -3.53
CA VAL A 157 -29.69 -0.26 -2.56
C VAL A 157 -30.99 -0.42 -1.77
N PRO A 158 -30.94 -0.62 -0.43
CA PRO A 158 -32.13 -0.72 0.41
C PRO A 158 -33.00 0.55 0.38
N SER A 159 -34.27 0.42 0.80
CA SER A 159 -35.24 1.52 0.77
C SER A 159 -35.55 2.04 2.17
N GLY A 160 -35.00 3.20 2.51
CA GLY A 160 -35.24 3.89 3.78
C GLY A 160 -34.12 4.87 4.12
N PRO A 161 -34.22 5.62 5.23
CA PRO A 161 -33.16 6.54 5.66
C PRO A 161 -31.90 5.84 6.18
N GLY A 162 -32.00 4.57 6.59
CA GLY A 162 -30.88 3.77 7.10
C GLY A 162 -30.03 3.06 6.04
N PHE A 163 -30.34 3.23 4.75
CA PHE A 163 -29.85 2.35 3.68
C PHE A 163 -28.32 2.22 3.58
N VAL A 164 -27.57 3.24 4.00
CA VAL A 164 -26.10 3.21 4.02
C VAL A 164 -25.59 2.25 5.10
N ALA A 165 -26.16 2.30 6.31
CA ALA A 165 -25.85 1.34 7.37
C ALA A 165 -26.34 -0.07 7.01
N ASP A 166 -27.52 -0.19 6.38
CA ASP A 166 -28.01 -1.47 5.86
C ASP A 166 -27.01 -2.07 4.85
N MET A 167 -26.47 -1.28 3.92
CA MET A 167 -25.45 -1.73 2.95
C MET A 167 -24.11 -2.08 3.60
N VAL A 168 -23.67 -1.35 4.64
CA VAL A 168 -22.47 -1.73 5.43
C VAL A 168 -22.69 -3.07 6.13
N VAL A 169 -23.85 -3.27 6.76
CA VAL A 169 -24.19 -4.52 7.44
C VAL A 169 -24.35 -5.69 6.46
N GLU A 170 -24.94 -5.47 5.28
CA GLU A 170 -25.01 -6.49 4.21
C GLU A 170 -23.60 -6.86 3.70
N GLY A 171 -22.72 -5.88 3.50
CA GLY A 171 -21.32 -6.09 3.14
C GLY A 171 -20.54 -6.86 4.20
N ALA A 172 -20.72 -6.51 5.48
CA ALA A 172 -20.14 -7.19 6.63
C ALA A 172 -20.65 -8.62 6.79
N ALA A 173 -21.94 -8.87 6.54
CA ALA A 173 -22.51 -10.21 6.59
C ALA A 173 -21.98 -11.09 5.45
N LEU A 174 -21.65 -10.50 4.29
CA LEU A 174 -21.02 -11.20 3.16
C LEU A 174 -19.55 -11.54 3.45
N SER A 175 -18.75 -10.55 3.86
CA SER A 175 -17.31 -10.74 4.13
C SER A 175 -17.07 -11.68 5.32
N ASN A 176 -17.91 -11.65 6.35
CA ASN A 176 -17.82 -12.57 7.49
C ASN A 176 -17.92 -14.06 7.09
N THR A 177 -18.58 -14.38 5.98
CA THR A 177 -18.62 -15.77 5.46
C THR A 177 -17.24 -16.30 5.06
N TYR A 178 -16.28 -15.41 4.81
CA TYR A 178 -14.87 -15.72 4.49
C TYR A 178 -13.93 -15.60 5.71
N TYR A 179 -14.40 -15.15 6.89
CA TYR A 179 -13.55 -14.89 8.07
C TYR A 179 -12.70 -16.12 8.45
N ASN A 180 -13.37 -17.25 8.71
CA ASN A 180 -12.67 -18.51 9.03
C ASN A 180 -11.88 -19.04 7.83
N THR A 181 -12.35 -18.81 6.59
CA THR A 181 -11.61 -19.19 5.38
C THR A 181 -10.26 -18.47 5.29
N PHE A 182 -10.17 -17.21 5.69
CA PHE A 182 -8.90 -16.48 5.70
C PHE A 182 -7.95 -17.01 6.79
N ILE A 183 -8.47 -17.34 7.99
CA ILE A 183 -7.68 -18.00 9.06
C ILE A 183 -7.20 -19.39 8.61
N ASP A 184 -8.07 -20.19 8.00
CA ASP A 184 -7.78 -21.55 7.57
C ASP A 184 -6.84 -21.61 6.36
N HIS A 185 -6.87 -20.65 5.43
CA HIS A 185 -6.12 -20.73 4.17
C HIS A 185 -4.85 -19.86 4.09
N TYR A 186 -4.64 -18.90 5.00
CA TYR A 186 -3.47 -18.03 4.91
C TYR A 186 -2.19 -18.71 5.43
N ASP A 187 -1.18 -18.84 4.57
CA ASP A 187 0.15 -19.30 4.97
C ASP A 187 1.01 -18.09 5.38
N LEU A 188 1.19 -17.92 6.70
CA LEU A 188 1.96 -16.83 7.28
C LEU A 188 3.47 -16.95 6.97
N GLU A 189 4.05 -18.15 6.91
CA GLU A 189 5.49 -18.30 6.64
C GLU A 189 5.81 -17.91 5.19
N ARG A 190 4.93 -18.29 4.25
CA ARG A 190 4.93 -17.80 2.87
C ARG A 190 4.71 -16.29 2.79
N GLY A 191 3.65 -15.79 3.43
CA GLY A 191 3.26 -14.38 3.36
C GLY A 191 4.29 -13.40 3.94
N VAL A 192 5.05 -13.82 4.96
CA VAL A 192 6.16 -13.02 5.51
C VAL A 192 7.36 -12.97 4.55
N ALA A 193 7.65 -14.07 3.84
CA ALA A 193 8.77 -14.14 2.90
C ALA A 193 8.45 -13.49 1.53
N HIS A 194 7.23 -13.71 1.03
CA HIS A 194 6.73 -13.19 -0.25
C HIS A 194 5.20 -13.05 -0.19
N PRO A 195 4.64 -11.84 0.01
CA PRO A 195 3.23 -11.67 0.42
C PRO A 195 2.18 -12.31 -0.50
N PRO A 196 2.25 -12.17 -1.85
CA PRO A 196 1.31 -12.84 -2.76
C PRO A 196 1.24 -14.37 -2.67
N SER A 197 2.23 -15.03 -2.04
CA SER A 197 2.25 -16.50 -1.85
C SER A 197 1.59 -16.98 -0.55
N GLY A 198 1.32 -16.09 0.41
CA GLY A 198 0.51 -16.42 1.59
C GLY A 198 -0.97 -16.63 1.24
N LEU A 199 -1.43 -15.96 0.17
CA LEU A 199 -2.78 -16.09 -0.38
C LEU A 199 -2.86 -17.26 -1.36
N ASP A 200 -3.67 -18.27 -1.04
CA ASP A 200 -4.03 -19.32 -2.00
C ASP A 200 -5.14 -18.87 -2.98
N ASP A 201 -5.46 -19.73 -3.95
CA ASP A 201 -6.45 -19.40 -4.98
C ASP A 201 -7.90 -19.30 -4.45
N THR A 202 -8.20 -19.92 -3.30
CA THR A 202 -9.47 -19.76 -2.57
C THR A 202 -9.57 -18.35 -1.99
N MET A 203 -8.50 -17.88 -1.34
CA MET A 203 -8.41 -16.51 -0.83
C MET A 203 -8.48 -15.50 -1.97
N ARG A 204 -7.71 -15.70 -3.07
CA ARG A 204 -7.68 -14.77 -4.22
C ARG A 204 -9.05 -14.63 -4.90
N GLU A 205 -9.84 -15.69 -5.00
CA GLU A 205 -11.23 -15.60 -5.48
C GLU A 205 -12.12 -14.83 -4.49
N GLY A 206 -12.02 -15.10 -3.19
CA GLY A 206 -12.75 -14.36 -2.15
C GLY A 206 -12.44 -12.86 -2.16
N ILE A 207 -11.15 -12.50 -2.17
CA ILE A 207 -10.66 -11.12 -2.20
C ILE A 207 -11.17 -10.39 -3.45
N ALA A 208 -11.05 -10.97 -4.64
CA ALA A 208 -11.52 -10.34 -5.87
C ALA A 208 -13.04 -10.08 -5.84
N ASN A 209 -13.83 -11.03 -5.32
CA ASN A 209 -15.28 -10.87 -5.17
C ASN A 209 -15.65 -9.78 -4.15
N LEU A 210 -14.94 -9.70 -3.01
CA LEU A 210 -15.18 -8.70 -1.97
C LEU A 210 -14.74 -7.29 -2.41
N VAL A 211 -13.58 -7.14 -3.06
CA VAL A 211 -13.12 -5.87 -3.63
C VAL A 211 -14.06 -5.40 -4.75
N ALA A 212 -14.58 -6.29 -5.59
CA ALA A 212 -15.59 -5.96 -6.59
C ALA A 212 -16.91 -5.50 -5.93
N TYR A 213 -17.35 -6.18 -4.86
CA TYR A 213 -18.56 -5.79 -4.11
C TYR A 213 -18.39 -4.42 -3.43
N ALA A 214 -17.26 -4.15 -2.77
CA ALA A 214 -16.95 -2.85 -2.18
C ALA A 214 -16.92 -1.73 -3.23
N THR A 215 -16.24 -1.95 -4.37
CA THR A 215 -16.13 -0.97 -5.46
C THR A 215 -17.49 -0.66 -6.09
N ALA A 216 -18.31 -1.69 -6.37
CA ALA A 216 -19.66 -1.51 -6.91
C ALA A 216 -20.61 -0.88 -5.88
N GLY A 217 -20.47 -1.22 -4.60
CA GLY A 217 -21.28 -0.70 -3.50
C GLY A 217 -21.02 0.77 -3.25
N PHE A 218 -19.75 1.18 -3.16
CA PHE A 218 -19.38 2.58 -3.05
C PHE A 218 -19.84 3.38 -4.29
N ALA A 219 -19.75 2.81 -5.50
CA ALA A 219 -20.30 3.45 -6.70
C ALA A 219 -21.82 3.66 -6.64
N ALA A 220 -22.57 2.71 -6.06
CA ALA A 220 -23.99 2.86 -5.82
C ALA A 220 -24.29 3.97 -4.79
N LEU A 221 -23.49 4.07 -3.71
CA LEU A 221 -23.56 5.17 -2.74
C LEU A 221 -23.26 6.53 -3.40
N VAL A 222 -22.20 6.65 -4.20
CA VAL A 222 -21.87 7.87 -4.96
C VAL A 222 -23.02 8.25 -5.91
N THR A 223 -23.61 7.27 -6.59
CA THR A 223 -24.76 7.48 -7.48
C THR A 223 -25.97 8.05 -6.72
N GLN A 224 -26.33 7.44 -5.59
CA GLN A 224 -27.41 7.98 -4.73
C GLN A 224 -27.05 9.38 -4.21
N ALA A 225 -25.81 9.62 -3.80
CA ALA A 225 -25.38 10.91 -3.26
C ALA A 225 -25.54 12.06 -4.29
N VAL A 226 -25.18 11.84 -5.56
CA VAL A 226 -25.34 12.86 -6.60
C VAL A 226 -26.79 13.04 -7.06
N GLU A 227 -27.60 11.98 -7.06
CA GLU A 227 -29.03 12.06 -7.34
C GLU A 227 -29.81 12.77 -6.21
N GLU A 228 -29.55 12.42 -4.94
CA GLU A 228 -30.17 13.05 -3.77
C GLU A 228 -29.72 14.52 -3.60
N ALA A 229 -28.47 14.83 -3.96
CA ALA A 229 -27.99 16.21 -3.98
C ALA A 229 -28.72 17.10 -5.00
N ALA A 230 -29.37 16.50 -6.02
CA ALA A 230 -30.21 17.17 -7.02
C ALA A 230 -29.54 18.36 -7.75
N VAL A 231 -28.21 18.33 -7.85
CA VAL A 231 -27.38 19.30 -8.59
C VAL A 231 -26.93 18.69 -9.91
N ALA A 232 -26.67 19.54 -10.91
CA ALA A 232 -25.99 19.12 -12.14
C ALA A 232 -24.47 19.30 -11.97
N PRO A 233 -23.62 18.39 -12.47
CA PRO A 233 -22.17 18.54 -12.42
C PRO A 233 -21.74 19.77 -13.24
N PRO A 234 -20.72 20.54 -12.79
CA PRO A 234 -20.14 21.61 -13.58
C PRO A 234 -19.46 21.07 -14.84
N LYS A 235 -19.09 21.96 -15.77
CA LYS A 235 -18.29 21.57 -16.93
C LYS A 235 -16.81 21.46 -16.54
N ALA A 236 -16.38 20.26 -16.14
CA ALA A 236 -14.96 19.97 -16.01
C ALA A 236 -14.26 20.09 -17.38
N HIS A 237 -13.22 20.92 -17.44
CA HIS A 237 -12.29 20.93 -18.57
C HIS A 237 -11.12 20.01 -18.24
N LEU A 238 -11.29 18.71 -18.52
CA LEU A 238 -10.27 17.68 -18.36
C LEU A 238 -9.11 17.86 -19.37
N THR A 239 -8.27 18.87 -19.15
CA THR A 239 -7.04 19.08 -19.91
C THR A 239 -5.86 18.42 -19.22
N LEU A 240 -5.42 17.27 -19.75
CA LEU A 240 -4.28 16.48 -19.24
C LEU A 240 -3.04 17.32 -18.91
N GLN A 241 -2.80 18.39 -19.69
CA GLN A 241 -1.70 19.33 -19.50
C GLN A 241 -1.61 19.89 -18.07
N GLY A 242 -2.70 20.48 -17.56
CA GLY A 242 -2.74 21.11 -16.24
C GLY A 242 -2.77 20.10 -15.07
N TYR A 243 -3.04 18.83 -15.35
CA TYR A 243 -2.85 17.75 -14.37
C TYR A 243 -1.37 17.34 -14.31
N ILE A 244 -0.70 17.20 -15.46
CA ILE A 244 0.73 16.86 -15.51
C ILE A 244 1.60 17.95 -14.88
N GLU A 245 1.19 19.22 -14.97
CA GLU A 245 1.85 20.35 -14.32
C GLU A 245 1.74 20.35 -12.77
N THR A 246 1.00 19.41 -12.16
CA THR A 246 0.84 19.23 -10.70
C THR A 246 1.34 17.87 -10.18
N LEU A 247 2.22 17.21 -10.95
CA LEU A 247 2.70 15.85 -10.64
C LEU A 247 4.04 15.81 -9.91
N ASP A 248 4.02 16.08 -8.60
CA ASP A 248 5.09 15.63 -7.69
C ASP A 248 5.04 14.10 -7.56
N ILE A 249 5.63 13.38 -8.52
CA ILE A 249 5.72 11.91 -8.49
C ILE A 249 6.98 11.40 -7.76
N PRO A 250 8.18 12.04 -7.86
CA PRO A 250 9.39 11.51 -7.20
C PRO A 250 9.25 11.32 -5.69
N LEU A 251 8.69 12.30 -4.96
CA LEU A 251 8.35 12.15 -3.54
C LEU A 251 7.36 11.00 -3.28
N ARG A 252 6.40 10.78 -4.20
CA ARG A 252 5.30 9.81 -4.05
C ARG A 252 5.66 8.38 -4.43
N TRP A 253 6.81 8.15 -5.09
CA TRP A 253 7.45 6.83 -5.16
C TRP A 253 8.16 6.50 -3.85
N ILE A 254 8.89 7.47 -3.26
CA ILE A 254 9.55 7.31 -1.96
C ILE A 254 8.53 6.95 -0.87
N THR A 255 7.38 7.63 -0.79
CA THR A 255 6.33 7.29 0.19
C THR A 255 5.72 5.90 -0.02
N ALA A 256 5.64 5.41 -1.26
CA ALA A 256 5.14 4.06 -1.56
C ALA A 256 6.11 2.99 -1.06
N LYS A 257 7.41 3.18 -1.35
CA LYS A 257 8.51 2.31 -0.92
C LYS A 257 8.67 2.33 0.61
N LEU A 258 8.48 3.48 1.24
CA LEU A 258 8.50 3.62 2.70
C LEU A 258 7.33 2.90 3.38
N ALA A 259 6.10 3.00 2.84
CA ALA A 259 4.95 2.27 3.37
C ALA A 259 5.19 0.75 3.31
N ASP A 260 5.69 0.25 2.18
CA ASP A 260 6.02 -1.17 1.99
C ASP A 260 7.11 -1.67 2.95
N VAL A 261 8.16 -0.88 3.17
CA VAL A 261 9.21 -1.17 4.16
C VAL A 261 8.65 -1.19 5.58
N ASN A 262 7.72 -0.29 5.91
CA ASN A 262 7.07 -0.26 7.23
C ASN A 262 6.16 -1.48 7.45
N ASP A 263 5.33 -1.84 6.46
CA ASP A 263 4.47 -3.03 6.51
C ASP A 263 5.30 -4.32 6.63
N ARG A 264 6.35 -4.45 5.81
CA ARG A 264 7.32 -5.56 5.91
C ARG A 264 7.94 -5.64 7.30
N ALA A 265 8.49 -4.54 7.80
CA ALA A 265 9.13 -4.51 9.11
C ALA A 265 8.15 -4.82 10.25
N GLN A 266 6.88 -4.44 10.10
CA GLN A 266 5.81 -4.76 11.04
C GLN A 266 5.45 -6.25 11.01
N VAL A 267 5.21 -6.81 9.83
CA VAL A 267 4.91 -8.23 9.62
C VAL A 267 6.07 -9.14 10.06
N GLU A 268 7.33 -8.76 9.77
CA GLU A 268 8.50 -9.48 10.27
C GLU A 268 8.61 -9.46 11.81
N ARG A 269 8.24 -8.35 12.49
CA ARG A 269 8.20 -8.29 13.96
C ARG A 269 7.11 -9.19 14.54
N MET A 270 5.93 -9.22 13.93
CA MET A 270 4.83 -10.12 14.30
C MET A 270 5.25 -11.58 14.15
N TYR A 271 5.84 -11.95 13.02
CA TYR A 271 6.33 -13.30 12.78
C TYR A 271 7.42 -13.74 13.77
N LYS A 272 8.35 -12.84 14.12
CA LYS A 272 9.40 -13.10 15.12
C LYS A 272 8.84 -13.28 16.54
N GLU A 273 7.78 -12.56 16.94
CA GLU A 273 7.07 -12.83 18.21
C GLU A 273 6.31 -14.16 18.16
N PHE A 274 5.60 -14.42 17.05
CA PHE A 274 4.83 -15.65 16.84
C PHE A 274 5.70 -16.90 16.91
N ARG A 275 6.80 -16.96 16.13
CA ARG A 275 7.74 -18.09 16.13
C ARG A 275 8.42 -18.33 17.47
N LYS A 276 8.51 -17.31 18.33
CA LYS A 276 9.12 -17.39 19.67
C LYS A 276 8.14 -17.78 20.79
N THR A 277 6.85 -17.47 20.63
CA THR A 277 5.87 -17.55 21.75
C THR A 277 4.58 -18.31 21.43
N GLY A 278 4.33 -18.63 20.15
CA GLY A 278 3.06 -19.18 19.66
C GLY A 278 1.94 -18.13 19.55
N LYS A 279 2.25 -16.83 19.70
CA LYS A 279 1.27 -15.74 19.69
C LYS A 279 1.88 -14.39 19.29
N VAL A 280 1.05 -13.39 18.99
CA VAL A 280 1.45 -11.99 18.79
C VAL A 280 0.68 -11.13 19.78
N ILE A 281 1.39 -10.28 20.55
CA ILE A 281 0.78 -9.40 21.56
C ILE A 281 1.57 -8.08 21.65
N LYS A 282 2.89 -8.17 21.84
CA LYS A 282 3.75 -6.98 21.99
C LYS A 282 3.91 -6.25 20.67
N THR A 283 4.12 -7.01 19.60
CA THR A 283 4.37 -6.48 18.26
C THR A 283 3.11 -6.30 17.41
N LEU A 284 1.90 -6.51 17.97
CA LEU A 284 0.66 -6.11 17.32
C LEU A 284 0.70 -4.62 16.88
N PRO A 285 0.08 -4.25 15.75
CA PRO A 285 -0.27 -2.89 15.37
C PRO A 285 -1.05 -2.10 16.46
N GLU A 286 -1.25 -0.79 16.25
CA GLU A 286 -1.86 0.14 17.23
C GLU A 286 -3.40 0.01 17.25
N ASP A 287 -3.98 0.03 16.05
CA ASP A 287 -5.29 -0.45 15.65
C ASP A 287 -5.60 -1.85 16.23
N ASP A 288 -4.83 -2.88 15.88
CA ASP A 288 -5.05 -4.25 16.37
C ASP A 288 -5.09 -4.31 17.92
N LYS A 289 -4.20 -3.58 18.59
CA LYS A 289 -4.20 -3.47 20.07
C LYS A 289 -5.46 -2.79 20.59
N ALA A 290 -5.91 -1.73 19.93
CA ALA A 290 -7.09 -0.97 20.33
C ALA A 290 -8.38 -1.78 20.16
N ILE A 291 -8.62 -2.39 18.99
CA ILE A 291 -9.79 -3.24 18.74
C ILE A 291 -9.81 -4.39 19.73
N ARG A 292 -8.70 -5.12 19.87
CA ARG A 292 -8.58 -6.27 20.78
C ARG A 292 -8.82 -5.89 22.24
N MET A 293 -8.39 -4.71 22.67
CA MET A 293 -8.65 -4.20 24.01
C MET A 293 -10.14 -3.88 24.22
N MET A 294 -10.77 -3.19 23.27
CA MET A 294 -12.19 -2.80 23.35
C MET A 294 -13.10 -4.04 23.26
N HIS A 295 -12.81 -4.99 22.37
CA HIS A 295 -13.51 -6.26 22.22
C HIS A 295 -13.41 -7.12 23.49
N ALA A 296 -12.21 -7.26 24.06
CA ALA A 296 -11.99 -7.97 25.32
C ALA A 296 -12.82 -7.39 26.48
N ALA A 297 -12.91 -6.06 26.58
CA ALA A 297 -13.64 -5.38 27.63
C ALA A 297 -15.17 -5.41 27.44
N GLN A 298 -15.65 -5.05 26.24
CA GLN A 298 -17.07 -4.80 25.98
C GLN A 298 -17.84 -6.08 25.60
N VAL A 299 -17.25 -6.91 24.74
CA VAL A 299 -17.89 -8.10 24.15
C VAL A 299 -17.57 -9.35 24.95
N LEU A 300 -16.28 -9.74 25.04
CA LEU A 300 -15.86 -10.96 25.75
C LEU A 300 -15.98 -10.82 27.27
N ARG A 301 -15.83 -9.60 27.79
CA ARG A 301 -15.83 -9.23 29.22
C ARG A 301 -14.75 -9.99 30.01
N VAL A 302 -13.58 -10.17 29.41
CA VAL A 302 -12.40 -10.82 30.01
C VAL A 302 -11.26 -9.82 30.18
N PRO A 303 -10.46 -9.90 31.27
CA PRO A 303 -9.26 -9.09 31.39
C PRO A 303 -8.23 -9.45 30.30
N LEU A 304 -7.53 -8.47 29.74
CA LEU A 304 -6.45 -8.72 28.77
C LEU A 304 -5.37 -9.68 29.32
N LYS A 305 -5.13 -9.70 30.64
CA LYS A 305 -4.21 -10.65 31.31
C LYS A 305 -4.67 -12.11 31.28
N GLU A 306 -5.94 -12.36 30.97
CA GLU A 306 -6.52 -13.69 30.74
C GLU A 306 -6.51 -14.02 29.24
N LEU A 307 -7.00 -13.11 28.39
CA LEU A 307 -6.96 -13.26 26.92
C LEU A 307 -5.54 -13.48 26.39
N ASN A 308 -4.54 -12.75 26.91
CA ASN A 308 -3.12 -12.95 26.59
C ASN A 308 -2.61 -14.38 26.86
N LYS A 309 -3.27 -15.17 27.71
CA LYS A 309 -2.91 -16.59 28.01
C LYS A 309 -3.69 -17.61 27.17
N GLN A 310 -4.71 -17.19 26.42
CA GLN A 310 -5.46 -18.08 25.54
C GLN A 310 -4.52 -18.66 24.47
N GLU A 311 -4.45 -19.98 24.38
CA GLU A 311 -3.78 -20.65 23.26
C GLU A 311 -4.58 -20.38 21.97
N ILE A 312 -3.89 -20.13 20.86
CA ILE A 312 -4.55 -19.92 19.56
C ILE A 312 -4.89 -21.26 18.90
N GLY A 313 -5.92 -21.24 18.05
CA GLY A 313 -6.21 -22.30 17.09
C GLY A 313 -5.18 -22.38 15.94
N PRO A 314 -5.31 -23.38 15.04
CA PRO A 314 -4.44 -23.51 13.89
C PRO A 314 -4.73 -22.41 12.85
N ILE A 315 -3.67 -21.86 12.25
CA ILE A 315 -3.71 -20.97 11.08
C ILE A 315 -3.17 -21.70 9.84
N GLY A 316 -3.64 -21.34 8.64
CA GLY A 316 -3.13 -21.87 7.37
C GLY A 316 -3.36 -23.37 7.13
N SER A 317 -4.16 -24.04 7.97
CA SER A 317 -4.33 -25.50 8.00
C SER A 317 -4.96 -26.12 6.74
N ALA A 318 -5.59 -25.29 5.90
CA ALA A 318 -6.23 -25.64 4.63
C ALA A 318 -5.57 -25.02 3.40
N HIS A 319 -4.46 -24.28 3.54
CA HIS A 319 -3.76 -23.61 2.43
C HIS A 319 -3.44 -24.58 1.27
N VAL A 320 -3.86 -24.22 0.05
CA VAL A 320 -3.61 -25.02 -1.16
C VAL A 320 -2.50 -24.36 -2.01
N PRO A 321 -1.24 -24.86 -1.97
CA PRO A 321 -0.18 -24.29 -2.79
C PRO A 321 -0.43 -24.53 -4.29
N PRO A 322 0.08 -23.66 -5.19
CA PRO A 322 -0.11 -23.78 -6.64
C PRO A 322 0.30 -25.14 -7.24
N GLU A 323 -0.39 -25.56 -8.32
CA GLU A 323 -0.13 -26.85 -9.00
C GLU A 323 1.31 -26.92 -9.56
N GLY A 324 2.19 -27.60 -8.83
CA GLY A 324 3.59 -27.81 -9.20
C GLY A 324 4.50 -27.86 -7.97
N GLN A 325 4.20 -27.03 -6.97
CA GLN A 325 4.95 -26.97 -5.73
C GLN A 325 4.75 -28.23 -4.89
N ARG A 326 5.83 -28.71 -4.26
CA ARG A 326 5.75 -29.79 -3.27
C ARG A 326 5.39 -29.20 -1.90
N PRO A 327 4.69 -29.95 -1.03
CA PRO A 327 4.55 -29.55 0.37
C PRO A 327 5.94 -29.35 1.00
N VAL A 328 6.15 -28.19 1.61
CA VAL A 328 7.34 -27.94 2.43
C VAL A 328 7.21 -28.83 3.67
N VAL A 329 7.98 -29.91 3.72
CA VAL A 329 8.05 -30.75 4.91
C VAL A 329 8.88 -30.00 5.94
N THR A 330 8.21 -29.44 6.95
CA THR A 330 8.83 -28.77 8.08
C THR A 330 9.80 -29.70 8.80
N ALA A 331 11.10 -29.54 8.54
CA ALA A 331 12.13 -30.03 9.44
C ALA A 331 12.15 -29.11 10.68
N GLU A 332 12.21 -29.69 11.88
CA GLU A 332 12.42 -28.92 13.10
C GLU A 332 13.79 -28.23 13.01
N PRO A 333 13.90 -26.90 13.19
CA PRO A 333 15.19 -26.21 13.11
C PRO A 333 16.07 -26.61 14.29
N GLU A 334 17.29 -27.06 14.00
CA GLU A 334 18.31 -27.24 15.04
C GLU A 334 18.68 -25.88 15.63
N THR A 335 18.67 -25.78 16.96
CA THR A 335 18.86 -24.51 17.66
C THR A 335 20.34 -24.17 17.82
N GLU A 336 20.92 -23.45 16.86
CA GLU A 336 22.11 -22.65 17.12
C GLU A 336 21.69 -21.32 17.75
N ALA A 337 22.26 -21.02 18.92
CA ALA A 337 22.08 -19.75 19.60
C ALA A 337 23.19 -18.79 19.16
N VAL A 338 22.79 -17.66 18.58
CA VAL A 338 23.68 -16.52 18.32
C VAL A 338 23.21 -15.39 19.23
N GLU A 339 24.10 -14.94 20.11
CA GLU A 339 23.89 -13.78 20.97
C GLU A 339 24.61 -12.59 20.32
N ASP A 340 23.87 -11.76 19.58
CA ASP A 340 24.38 -10.50 19.01
C ASP A 340 23.89 -9.31 19.84
N GLU A 341 24.82 -8.40 20.16
CA GLU A 341 24.57 -7.25 21.04
C GLU A 341 23.82 -6.12 20.31
N ILE A 342 22.90 -5.45 21.02
CA ILE A 342 22.16 -4.30 20.48
C ILE A 342 23.00 -3.04 20.69
N ILE A 343 23.67 -2.59 19.63
CA ILE A 343 24.27 -1.25 19.60
C ILE A 343 23.15 -0.22 19.36
N LEU A 344 22.96 0.67 20.33
CA LEU A 344 22.12 1.86 20.22
C LEU A 344 23.01 3.05 19.84
N ASP A 345 23.04 3.41 18.55
CA ASP A 345 23.67 4.66 18.10
C ASP A 345 22.69 5.84 18.13
N ALA A 346 23.23 7.03 18.37
CA ALA A 346 22.48 8.20 18.79
C ALA A 346 21.78 8.97 17.64
N ALA A 347 20.79 9.79 18.00
CA ALA A 347 20.23 10.81 17.12
C ALA A 347 21.06 12.09 17.21
N ASP A 348 21.47 12.62 16.05
CA ASP A 348 22.08 13.96 15.93
C ASP A 348 21.00 15.01 15.55
N GLU A 349 21.08 16.18 16.17
CA GLU A 349 20.19 17.32 15.90
C GLU A 349 20.61 18.07 14.63
N ILE A 350 19.65 18.58 13.84
CA ILE A 350 19.91 19.51 12.73
C ILE A 350 18.97 20.72 12.82
N ASP A 351 19.57 21.89 12.99
CA ASP A 351 18.93 23.21 13.12
C ASP A 351 18.18 23.63 11.83
N PRO A 352 17.01 24.29 11.89
CA PRO A 352 16.20 24.60 10.71
C PRO A 352 16.75 25.80 9.92
N VAL A 353 17.18 25.56 8.68
CA VAL A 353 17.61 26.64 7.76
C VAL A 353 16.41 27.36 7.15
N SER A 354 16.22 28.62 7.53
CA SER A 354 15.24 29.51 6.93
C SER A 354 15.59 29.87 5.48
N VAL A 355 14.63 29.73 4.56
CA VAL A 355 14.70 30.28 3.19
C VAL A 355 13.47 31.15 2.95
N GLU A 356 13.70 32.42 2.59
CA GLU A 356 12.63 33.34 2.19
C GLU A 356 12.18 33.02 0.75
N ALA A 357 10.88 32.91 0.52
CA ALA A 357 10.29 32.82 -0.81
C ALA A 357 9.85 34.23 -1.26
N GLU A 358 10.23 34.63 -2.48
CA GLU A 358 9.68 35.84 -3.11
C GLU A 358 8.35 35.50 -3.81
N ASP A 359 7.32 36.35 -3.62
CA ASP A 359 6.01 36.19 -4.25
C ASP A 359 6.08 36.28 -5.79
N ASP A 360 5.34 35.43 -6.50
CA ASP A 360 4.70 35.83 -7.75
C ASP A 360 3.26 35.25 -7.82
N VAL A 361 2.33 36.02 -8.38
CA VAL A 361 0.92 35.99 -7.94
C VAL A 361 -0.02 35.40 -8.98
N LEU A 362 -0.65 34.27 -8.65
CA LEU A 362 -1.89 33.79 -9.27
C LEU A 362 -2.93 33.44 -8.20
N LEU A 363 -4.21 33.52 -8.57
CA LEU A 363 -5.33 33.60 -7.62
C LEU A 363 -5.85 32.22 -7.20
N GLU A 364 -5.50 31.81 -5.99
CA GLU A 364 -6.17 30.74 -5.24
C GLU A 364 -6.94 31.32 -4.03
N ASP A 365 -8.11 30.74 -3.74
CA ASP A 365 -8.97 31.02 -2.58
C ASP A 365 -9.74 29.72 -2.26
N GLU A 366 -9.90 29.35 -0.98
CA GLU A 366 -10.32 28.01 -0.49
C GLU A 366 -9.41 26.82 -0.89
N LEU A 367 -8.24 26.70 -0.24
CA LEU A 367 -7.48 25.45 -0.13
C LEU A 367 -7.23 25.10 1.35
N ILE A 368 -7.19 23.80 1.66
CA ILE A 368 -7.07 23.19 3.01
C ILE A 368 -8.34 23.37 3.90
N LEU A 369 -8.75 22.28 4.58
CA LEU A 369 -9.63 22.35 5.76
C LEU A 369 -8.73 22.68 6.95
N ASP A 370 -8.97 23.78 7.67
CA ASP A 370 -8.20 24.03 8.88
C ASP A 370 -8.56 23.03 10.01
N GLU A 371 -7.69 22.93 11.01
CA GLU A 371 -7.87 21.99 12.13
C GLU A 371 -9.16 22.25 12.92
N THR A 372 -9.76 23.45 12.83
CA THR A 372 -11.03 23.77 13.49
C THR A 372 -12.24 23.35 12.67
N GLU A 373 -12.18 23.37 11.33
CA GLU A 373 -13.17 22.68 10.49
C GLU A 373 -13.11 21.15 10.68
N LEU A 374 -11.93 20.58 10.99
CA LEU A 374 -11.76 19.15 11.31
C LEU A 374 -12.27 18.79 12.71
N ALA A 375 -11.89 19.54 13.75
CA ALA A 375 -12.39 19.32 15.11
C ALA A 375 -13.93 19.48 15.21
N ALA A 376 -14.51 20.44 14.46
CA ALA A 376 -15.96 20.59 14.37
C ALA A 376 -16.67 19.46 13.59
N ILE A 377 -15.94 18.62 12.85
CA ILE A 377 -16.47 17.38 12.24
C ILE A 377 -16.43 16.23 13.26
N GLU A 378 -15.45 16.22 14.16
CA GLU A 378 -15.35 15.25 15.26
C GLU A 378 -16.46 15.49 16.31
N GLU A 379 -16.60 16.74 16.80
CA GLU A 379 -17.64 17.13 17.77
C GLU A 379 -19.07 16.97 17.21
N ALA A 380 -19.26 17.10 15.89
CA ALA A 380 -20.53 16.82 15.23
C ALA A 380 -20.86 15.31 15.09
N GLY A 381 -19.95 14.42 15.47
CA GLY A 381 -20.08 12.97 15.44
C GLY A 381 -20.96 12.38 16.55
N LEU A 382 -22.12 13.01 16.81
CA LEU A 382 -23.18 12.67 17.78
C LEU A 382 -22.88 11.53 18.76
N GLY A 383 -22.53 11.90 20.00
CA GLY A 383 -22.73 11.02 21.15
C GLY A 383 -24.20 10.64 21.28
N LEU A 384 -24.48 9.34 21.42
CA LEU A 384 -25.81 8.78 21.66
C LEU A 384 -25.89 8.24 23.09
N ASP A 385 -25.78 9.14 24.05
CA ASP A 385 -26.18 8.88 25.44
C ASP A 385 -27.70 9.15 25.59
N ASP A 386 -28.36 8.34 26.42
CA ASP A 386 -29.82 8.25 26.58
C ASP A 386 -30.24 8.74 27.97
N ASP A 387 -30.45 10.06 28.14
CA ASP A 387 -31.03 10.62 29.36
C ASP A 387 -31.79 11.95 29.19
N GLY A 388 -32.77 12.15 30.07
CA GLY A 388 -33.12 13.49 30.59
C GLY A 388 -34.25 14.28 29.90
N GLU A 389 -35.44 14.25 30.50
CA GLU A 389 -36.50 15.24 30.26
C GLU A 389 -36.11 16.63 30.83
N GLU A 390 -36.37 17.73 30.11
CA GLU A 390 -37.01 18.93 30.69
C GLU A 390 -37.63 19.85 29.60
N ASP A 391 -38.35 20.90 30.00
CA ASP A 391 -39.66 21.23 29.40
C ASP A 391 -39.84 22.70 28.91
N ALA A 392 -41.03 23.01 28.36
CA ALA A 392 -41.69 24.31 28.16
C ALA A 392 -41.41 25.13 26.85
N GLU A 393 -42.34 25.89 26.25
CA GLU A 393 -43.75 26.25 26.58
C GLU A 393 -44.73 26.19 25.38
N LEU A 394 -45.94 25.66 25.63
CA LEU A 394 -47.28 26.17 25.24
C LEU A 394 -47.62 26.59 23.77
N SER A 395 -48.62 25.90 23.19
CA SER A 395 -49.93 26.54 22.90
C SER A 395 -51.08 25.52 22.83
N ALA A 396 -52.28 25.91 23.26
CA ALA A 396 -53.37 25.00 23.66
C ALA A 396 -54.39 24.62 22.55
N ALA A 397 -55.07 23.48 22.75
CA ALA A 397 -56.53 23.31 22.51
C ALA A 397 -57.11 22.02 23.16
N ASP A 398 -57.97 22.22 24.17
CA ASP A 398 -59.27 21.57 24.49
C ASP A 398 -59.47 20.03 24.59
N ASP A 399 -60.39 19.65 25.52
CA ASP A 399 -61.17 18.41 25.70
C ASP A 399 -60.45 17.07 26.05
N GLU A 400 -60.94 16.16 26.93
CA GLU A 400 -61.83 16.18 28.13
C GLU A 400 -61.70 14.78 28.84
N ASP A 401 -62.21 14.61 30.09
CA ASP A 401 -62.32 13.34 30.89
C ASP A 401 -61.01 12.61 31.33
N GLU A 402 -60.94 11.74 32.37
CA GLU A 402 -61.36 11.74 33.80
C GLU A 402 -60.58 10.57 34.54
N ASP A 403 -60.72 10.41 35.89
CA ASP A 403 -60.13 9.36 36.80
C ASP A 403 -58.57 9.36 37.00
N GLU A 404 -58.00 9.55 38.21
CA GLU A 404 -57.83 8.63 39.39
C GLU A 404 -57.09 7.31 39.04
N ASP A 405 -55.98 6.92 39.68
CA ASP A 405 -55.70 6.88 41.14
C ASP A 405 -54.25 7.21 41.59
N VAL A 406 -54.14 7.60 42.87
CA VAL A 406 -52.93 7.89 43.67
C VAL A 406 -52.25 6.61 44.21
N TYR A 407 -50.91 6.58 44.32
CA TYR A 407 -50.19 5.90 45.43
C TYR A 407 -48.89 6.65 45.80
N GLU A 408 -48.45 6.51 47.05
CA GLU A 408 -47.42 7.34 47.72
C GLU A 408 -46.13 6.57 48.07
N SER A 409 -44.98 7.27 48.10
CA SER A 409 -43.88 7.09 49.11
C SER A 409 -43.04 5.78 49.05
N GLU A 410 -41.82 5.61 49.59
CA GLU A 410 -40.78 6.45 50.23
C GLU A 410 -39.44 6.13 49.48
N ALA A 411 -38.48 7.02 49.23
CA ALA A 411 -37.57 7.70 50.16
C ALA A 411 -36.82 6.77 51.14
N ASP A 412 -35.52 6.59 50.93
CA ASP A 412 -34.50 6.40 51.97
C ASP A 412 -33.12 6.70 51.38
N GLU A 413 -32.28 7.38 52.15
CA GLU A 413 -30.87 7.72 51.86
C GLU A 413 -29.96 6.80 52.68
N ASP A 414 -28.77 6.46 52.19
CA ASP A 414 -27.64 6.05 53.04
C ASP A 414 -26.32 6.29 52.29
N GLU A 415 -25.46 7.13 52.87
CA GLU A 415 -24.05 7.29 52.47
C GLU A 415 -23.20 6.20 53.17
N ASP A 416 -22.05 5.82 52.60
CA ASP A 416 -20.95 5.30 53.41
C ASP A 416 -19.59 5.60 52.73
N GLU A 417 -18.64 6.07 53.53
CA GLU A 417 -17.39 6.74 53.14
C GLU A 417 -16.18 5.86 53.51
N TYR A 418 -15.20 5.72 52.62
CA TYR A 418 -13.91 5.08 52.92
C TYR A 418 -12.74 5.79 52.22
N ASP A 419 -11.91 6.44 53.01
CA ASP A 419 -10.52 6.80 52.66
C ASP A 419 -9.66 5.53 52.42
N ASP A 420 -8.58 5.69 51.67
CA ASP A 420 -7.24 5.30 52.15
C ASP A 420 -6.17 6.14 51.40
N GLU A 421 -5.01 6.33 52.03
CA GLU A 421 -4.10 7.48 51.83
C GLU A 421 -3.09 7.37 50.65
N ASP A 422 -2.43 8.51 50.40
CA ASP A 422 -1.37 8.77 49.41
C ASP A 422 -0.15 7.81 49.49
N GLU A 423 0.58 7.64 48.38
CA GLU A 423 2.04 7.47 48.41
C GLU A 423 2.68 7.96 47.09
N ASP A 424 3.39 9.10 47.16
CA ASP A 424 4.20 9.63 46.05
C ASP A 424 5.45 8.76 45.80
N PHE A 425 6.05 8.87 44.60
CA PHE A 425 7.37 8.28 44.32
C PHE A 425 8.25 9.30 43.57
N ASP A 426 9.19 9.89 44.31
CA ASP A 426 10.10 10.94 43.84
C ASP A 426 11.24 10.40 42.93
N GLU A 427 11.92 11.33 42.28
CA GLU A 427 13.21 11.13 41.59
C GLU A 427 14.35 11.06 42.63
N ASP A 428 15.31 10.16 42.44
CA ASP A 428 16.62 10.18 43.13
C ASP A 428 17.74 10.06 42.06
N GLU A 429 18.42 11.17 41.78
CA GLU A 429 19.79 11.17 41.25
C GLU A 429 20.76 11.04 42.45
N ASP A 430 21.85 10.27 42.32
CA ASP A 430 23.11 10.58 43.00
C ASP A 430 24.28 9.78 42.40
N ASP A 431 25.36 10.48 42.05
CA ASP A 431 26.68 9.90 41.76
C ASP A 431 27.41 9.58 43.08
N GLU A 432 28.16 8.47 43.17
CA GLU A 432 29.37 8.43 44.01
C GLU A 432 30.52 7.69 43.28
N ASP A 433 31.69 8.30 43.30
CA ASP A 433 32.92 7.83 42.66
C ASP A 433 33.48 6.53 43.28
N PHE A 434 34.39 5.87 42.56
CA PHE A 434 35.37 4.97 43.18
C PHE A 434 36.75 5.07 42.51
N ASP A 435 37.64 5.85 43.12
CA ASP A 435 39.08 5.89 42.81
C ASP A 435 39.78 4.59 43.28
N ASP A 436 40.76 4.12 42.49
CA ASP A 436 42.01 3.40 42.88
C ASP A 436 42.58 2.71 41.62
N ASP A 437 43.90 2.63 41.36
CA ASP A 437 44.99 3.58 41.61
C ASP A 437 46.19 3.22 40.68
N GLU A 438 47.30 3.94 40.81
CA GLU A 438 48.63 3.78 40.16
C GLU A 438 49.09 2.35 39.76
N ASP A 439 49.70 2.20 38.55
CA ASP A 439 51.05 1.61 38.38
C ASP A 439 51.67 1.98 37.00
N ASP A 440 53.00 1.96 36.91
CA ASP A 440 53.85 2.54 35.83
C ASP A 440 54.87 1.48 35.32
N GLU A 441 55.77 1.83 34.38
CA GLU A 441 56.94 1.01 33.89
C GLU A 441 56.58 -0.25 33.02
N GLU A 442 57.38 -0.80 32.09
CA GLU A 442 58.63 -0.41 31.37
C GLU A 442 58.77 -1.31 30.09
N ASP A 443 59.31 -0.76 28.97
CA ASP A 443 60.16 -1.38 27.90
C ASP A 443 59.74 -2.73 27.20
N GLU A 444 60.38 -3.31 26.16
CA GLU A 444 61.62 -3.08 25.37
C GLU A 444 61.52 -3.78 23.98
N ASP A 445 62.11 -3.22 22.89
CA ASP A 445 62.58 -3.81 21.59
C ASP A 445 61.70 -4.83 20.78
N ASP A 446 61.96 -5.31 19.54
CA ASP A 446 63.00 -5.21 18.46
C ASP A 446 62.23 -5.55 17.12
N GLU A 447 62.64 -5.44 15.84
CA GLU A 447 63.87 -5.13 15.07
C GLU A 447 63.38 -4.62 13.66
N GLU A 448 64.01 -3.65 12.98
CA GLU A 448 63.63 -3.15 11.61
C GLU A 448 64.29 -3.96 10.46
N GLU A 449 63.76 -3.92 9.22
CA GLU A 449 64.57 -4.13 7.99
C GLU A 449 63.95 -3.49 6.72
N ASP A 450 64.76 -2.69 5.99
CA ASP A 450 64.45 -2.00 4.71
C ASP A 450 64.63 -2.97 3.48
N ASP A 451 64.71 -2.64 2.18
CA ASP A 451 65.16 -1.47 1.39
C ASP A 451 64.39 -1.33 0.05
N GLU A 452 64.07 -0.08 -0.28
CA GLU A 452 64.34 0.73 -1.51
C GLU A 452 64.28 0.19 -2.98
N ASP A 453 64.17 1.15 -3.90
CA ASP A 453 63.94 1.03 -5.35
C ASP A 453 65.20 0.80 -6.23
N GLU A 454 65.01 0.49 -7.53
CA GLU A 454 65.82 1.09 -8.62
C GLU A 454 65.17 0.93 -10.03
N GLU A 455 65.27 1.97 -10.88
CA GLU A 455 64.95 1.95 -12.33
C GLU A 455 66.24 2.05 -13.17
N ASP A 456 66.33 1.44 -14.37
CA ASP A 456 67.31 1.83 -15.41
C ASP A 456 66.88 1.45 -16.85
N GLU A 457 67.53 2.06 -17.86
CA GLU A 457 67.04 2.21 -19.24
C GLU A 457 67.74 1.35 -20.33
N SER A 458 66.94 0.82 -21.27
CA SER A 458 67.17 0.85 -22.74
C SER A 458 68.22 0.00 -23.52
N ALA A 459 67.91 -0.15 -24.82
CA ALA A 459 68.78 -0.24 -26.03
C ALA A 459 69.36 -1.60 -26.54
N ASP A 460 68.93 -1.98 -27.76
CA ASP A 460 69.67 -2.42 -28.98
C ASP A 460 70.83 -3.48 -28.90
N GLU A 461 71.09 -4.39 -29.86
CA GLU A 461 70.58 -4.77 -31.20
C GLU A 461 71.25 -6.16 -31.56
N PRO A 462 71.18 -6.74 -32.79
CA PRO A 462 70.08 -7.36 -33.52
C PRO A 462 70.36 -8.85 -33.91
N ASP A 463 69.46 -9.55 -34.63
CA ASP A 463 69.60 -9.93 -36.08
C ASP A 463 68.51 -10.95 -36.57
N GLU A 464 68.40 -11.11 -37.90
CA GLU A 464 67.35 -11.84 -38.67
C GLU A 464 66.95 -13.28 -38.23
N VAL A 465 65.67 -13.68 -38.41
CA VAL A 465 65.20 -14.53 -39.55
C VAL A 465 63.66 -14.74 -39.68
N VAL A 466 63.12 -14.37 -40.85
CA VAL A 466 61.86 -14.80 -41.56
C VAL A 466 60.58 -15.20 -40.79
N ALA A 467 59.65 -14.23 -40.72
CA ALA A 467 58.32 -14.22 -41.35
C ALA A 467 57.38 -15.45 -41.33
N SER A 468 56.25 -15.28 -40.63
CA SER A 468 54.91 -15.72 -41.06
C SER A 468 53.91 -14.60 -40.76
N GLU A 469 52.87 -14.43 -41.58
CA GLU A 469 52.03 -13.22 -41.60
C GLU A 469 51.12 -13.09 -40.35
N GLU A 470 51.05 -11.88 -39.80
CA GLU A 470 50.11 -11.46 -38.75
C GLU A 470 48.87 -10.82 -39.41
N ASP A 471 47.69 -11.06 -38.85
CA ASP A 471 46.45 -10.33 -39.19
C ASP A 471 46.03 -9.57 -37.92
N GLU A 472 45.76 -8.26 -38.03
CA GLU A 472 45.63 -7.37 -36.87
C GLU A 472 44.38 -7.69 -36.03
N ALA A 473 44.56 -7.86 -34.71
CA ALA A 473 43.44 -7.97 -33.78
C ALA A 473 42.80 -6.59 -33.56
N PRO A 474 41.52 -6.36 -33.91
CA PRO A 474 40.86 -5.09 -33.68
C PRO A 474 40.51 -4.92 -32.20
N ALA A 475 40.67 -3.70 -31.67
CA ALA A 475 40.19 -3.35 -30.34
C ALA A 475 38.65 -3.45 -30.26
N GLU A 476 38.12 -3.86 -29.11
CA GLU A 476 36.68 -4.01 -28.91
C GLU A 476 35.96 -2.65 -28.97
N ALA A 477 35.08 -2.51 -29.96
CA ALA A 477 34.14 -1.40 -30.05
C ALA A 477 32.84 -1.76 -29.29
N PRO A 478 32.13 -0.78 -28.69
CA PRO A 478 30.95 -1.05 -27.88
C PRO A 478 29.83 -1.72 -28.69
N HIS A 479 29.31 -2.83 -28.16
CA HIS A 479 28.27 -3.64 -28.80
C HIS A 479 26.90 -2.92 -28.87
N VAL A 480 26.66 -2.22 -29.98
CA VAL A 480 25.29 -1.83 -30.38
C VAL A 480 24.59 -3.05 -31.01
N ARG A 481 23.97 -3.91 -30.19
CA ARG A 481 23.26 -5.12 -30.64
C ARG A 481 21.88 -4.78 -31.22
N THR A 482 21.85 -4.30 -32.47
CA THR A 482 20.63 -4.18 -33.28
C THR A 482 20.42 -5.42 -34.16
N SER A 483 19.95 -6.50 -33.55
CA SER A 483 19.49 -7.71 -34.24
C SER A 483 18.35 -8.32 -33.44
N GLY A 484 17.19 -8.50 -34.07
CA GLY A 484 15.95 -8.86 -33.36
C GLY A 484 16.08 -10.14 -32.53
N LEU A 485 15.70 -10.03 -31.25
CA LEU A 485 15.66 -11.14 -30.30
C LEU A 485 14.60 -12.16 -30.74
N THR A 486 14.85 -13.45 -30.52
CA THR A 486 13.85 -14.51 -30.71
C THR A 486 13.74 -15.34 -29.43
N ARG A 487 12.73 -16.19 -29.33
CA ARG A 487 12.54 -17.04 -28.15
C ARG A 487 13.66 -18.07 -27.97
N GLU A 488 14.39 -18.37 -29.04
CA GLU A 488 15.56 -19.24 -29.06
C GLU A 488 16.89 -18.51 -28.75
N SER A 489 16.87 -17.18 -28.58
CA SER A 489 18.03 -16.41 -28.12
C SER A 489 18.40 -16.79 -26.67
N PRO A 490 19.69 -16.85 -26.32
CA PRO A 490 20.14 -17.00 -24.94
C PRO A 490 19.57 -15.93 -23.99
N VAL A 491 19.35 -16.29 -22.73
CA VAL A 491 18.80 -15.36 -21.72
C VAL A 491 19.69 -14.12 -21.50
N VAL A 492 21.00 -14.23 -21.74
CA VAL A 492 21.98 -13.12 -21.67
C VAL A 492 21.86 -12.08 -22.80
N ASP A 493 21.03 -12.32 -23.82
CA ASP A 493 20.72 -11.32 -24.86
C ASP A 493 19.47 -10.48 -24.50
N ALA A 494 18.77 -10.79 -23.41
CA ALA A 494 17.62 -10.02 -22.95
C ALA A 494 18.05 -8.66 -22.34
N PRO A 495 17.22 -7.60 -22.45
CA PRO A 495 17.41 -6.35 -21.74
C PRO A 495 17.70 -6.53 -20.25
N SER A 496 18.58 -5.67 -19.70
CA SER A 496 18.99 -5.65 -18.28
C SER A 496 19.67 -6.91 -17.72
N ILE A 497 19.69 -8.05 -18.41
CA ILE A 497 20.31 -9.30 -17.95
C ILE A 497 21.77 -9.40 -18.41
N GLY A 498 22.70 -9.06 -17.51
CA GLY A 498 24.14 -9.24 -17.74
C GLY A 498 24.61 -10.70 -17.52
N PRO A 499 25.84 -11.08 -17.93
CA PRO A 499 26.33 -12.46 -17.83
C PRO A 499 26.30 -13.08 -16.42
N LYS A 500 26.46 -12.28 -15.36
CA LYS A 500 26.32 -12.75 -13.97
C LYS A 500 24.87 -13.08 -13.58
N THR A 501 23.92 -12.36 -14.16
CA THR A 501 22.48 -12.56 -13.96
C THR A 501 22.00 -13.76 -14.77
N ALA A 502 22.45 -13.85 -16.03
CA ALA A 502 22.18 -15.00 -16.89
C ALA A 502 22.64 -16.32 -16.23
N ALA A 503 23.86 -16.39 -15.69
CA ALA A 503 24.33 -17.59 -15.00
C ALA A 503 23.41 -18.05 -13.84
N ARG A 504 22.82 -17.11 -13.08
CA ARG A 504 21.85 -17.43 -12.01
C ARG A 504 20.50 -17.92 -12.56
N LEU A 505 20.04 -17.34 -13.67
CA LEU A 505 18.84 -17.79 -14.38
C LEU A 505 19.06 -19.21 -14.96
N GLU A 506 20.26 -19.48 -15.49
CA GLU A 506 20.68 -20.80 -15.97
C GLU A 506 20.77 -21.85 -14.84
N ASP A 507 21.12 -21.46 -13.61
CA ASP A 507 21.11 -22.34 -12.43
C ASP A 507 19.68 -22.75 -12.01
N VAL A 508 18.67 -21.89 -12.19
CA VAL A 508 17.24 -22.21 -11.96
C VAL A 508 16.53 -22.75 -13.21
N GLY A 509 17.25 -22.98 -14.31
CA GLY A 509 16.76 -23.67 -15.51
C GLY A 509 16.25 -22.78 -16.64
N ILE A 510 16.48 -21.46 -16.59
CA ILE A 510 16.11 -20.49 -17.62
C ILE A 510 17.36 -20.18 -18.48
N TYR A 511 17.46 -20.81 -19.65
CA TYR A 511 18.62 -20.66 -20.56
C TYR A 511 18.34 -19.72 -21.74
N THR A 512 17.07 -19.53 -22.09
CA THR A 512 16.62 -18.80 -23.28
C THR A 512 15.59 -17.72 -22.95
N ILE A 513 15.44 -16.76 -23.86
CA ILE A 513 14.37 -15.75 -23.82
C ILE A 513 12.99 -16.40 -23.80
N GLY A 514 12.79 -17.51 -24.51
CA GLY A 514 11.53 -18.25 -24.51
C GLY A 514 11.16 -18.85 -23.15
N GLU A 515 12.16 -19.24 -22.35
CA GLU A 515 11.96 -19.71 -20.98
C GLU A 515 11.76 -18.54 -20.00
N LEU A 516 12.48 -17.42 -20.18
CA LEU A 516 12.30 -16.20 -19.38
C LEU A 516 10.90 -15.59 -19.55
N LEU A 517 10.34 -15.65 -20.76
CA LEU A 517 9.00 -15.12 -21.07
C LEU A 517 7.84 -16.02 -20.63
N ASP A 518 8.12 -17.30 -20.35
CA ASP A 518 7.11 -18.29 -19.97
C ASP A 518 7.24 -18.73 -18.50
N CYS A 519 8.24 -18.24 -17.76
CA CYS A 519 8.44 -18.62 -16.37
C CYS A 519 7.38 -17.98 -15.45
N ASP A 520 7.02 -18.72 -14.40
CA ASP A 520 6.30 -18.12 -13.27
C ASP A 520 7.24 -17.16 -12.55
N ILE A 521 6.88 -15.89 -12.54
CA ILE A 521 7.70 -14.79 -12.01
C ILE A 521 7.96 -14.97 -10.51
N GLU A 522 6.96 -15.41 -9.76
CA GLU A 522 7.02 -15.50 -8.30
C GLU A 522 7.77 -16.77 -7.86
N GLU A 523 7.56 -17.90 -8.53
CA GLU A 523 8.36 -19.12 -8.34
C GLU A 523 9.83 -18.89 -8.75
N THR A 524 10.09 -18.15 -9.84
CA THR A 524 11.45 -17.82 -10.28
C THR A 524 12.17 -16.92 -9.27
N ALA A 525 11.52 -15.87 -8.76
CA ALA A 525 12.09 -15.01 -7.71
C ALA A 525 12.47 -15.82 -6.47
N PHE A 526 11.57 -16.70 -6.03
CA PHE A 526 11.78 -17.58 -4.88
C PHE A 526 12.93 -18.60 -5.11
N MET A 527 13.01 -19.22 -6.29
CA MET A 527 14.09 -20.17 -6.60
C MET A 527 15.47 -19.53 -6.75
N LEU A 528 15.55 -18.24 -7.10
CA LEU A 528 16.82 -17.53 -7.23
C LEU A 528 17.44 -17.17 -5.86
N ASP A 529 16.61 -16.88 -4.86
CA ASP A 529 17.02 -16.41 -3.52
C ASP A 529 18.05 -15.26 -3.56
N VAL A 530 17.73 -14.21 -4.33
CA VAL A 530 18.57 -13.02 -4.47
C VAL A 530 17.76 -11.75 -4.21
N HIS A 531 18.08 -11.03 -3.13
CA HIS A 531 17.38 -9.81 -2.72
C HIS A 531 17.25 -8.73 -3.83
N TYR A 532 18.15 -8.66 -4.80
CA TYR A 532 18.07 -7.68 -5.91
C TYR A 532 17.41 -8.24 -7.19
N ILE A 533 16.86 -9.45 -7.15
CA ILE A 533 16.10 -10.07 -8.25
C ILE A 533 14.74 -10.53 -7.70
N ASP A 534 13.90 -9.54 -7.40
CA ASP A 534 12.51 -9.73 -7.02
C ASP A 534 11.60 -9.92 -8.24
N SER A 535 10.31 -10.14 -8.00
CA SER A 535 9.34 -10.32 -9.07
C SER A 535 9.01 -9.07 -9.85
N GLU A 536 9.17 -7.87 -9.28
CA GLU A 536 9.09 -6.61 -10.03
C GLU A 536 10.25 -6.55 -11.05
N THR A 537 11.47 -6.89 -10.63
CA THR A 537 12.67 -6.98 -11.48
C THR A 537 12.52 -8.03 -12.60
N LEU A 538 11.99 -9.21 -12.31
CA LEU A 538 11.74 -10.26 -13.31
C LEU A 538 10.63 -9.85 -14.31
N ARG A 539 9.56 -9.21 -13.82
CA ARG A 539 8.48 -8.69 -14.67
C ARG A 539 8.97 -7.58 -15.58
N ASP A 540 9.82 -6.68 -15.07
CA ASP A 540 10.54 -5.69 -15.87
C ASP A 540 11.37 -6.32 -16.98
N TRP A 541 12.14 -7.37 -16.70
CA TRP A 541 12.93 -8.06 -17.72
C TRP A 541 12.04 -8.74 -18.77
N GLN A 542 10.93 -9.37 -18.35
CA GLN A 542 9.96 -9.90 -19.29
C GLN A 542 9.36 -8.79 -20.19
N ASP A 543 8.89 -7.69 -19.62
CA ASP A 543 8.22 -6.61 -20.36
C ASP A 543 9.17 -5.87 -21.29
N GLN A 544 10.39 -5.58 -20.85
CA GLN A 544 11.46 -5.02 -21.68
C GLN A 544 11.76 -5.96 -22.87
N THR A 545 11.78 -7.27 -22.63
CA THR A 545 12.03 -8.29 -23.66
C THR A 545 10.86 -8.40 -24.64
N LYS A 546 9.61 -8.41 -24.16
CA LYS A 546 8.38 -8.40 -24.99
C LYS A 546 8.39 -7.19 -25.92
N LEU A 547 8.59 -5.98 -25.38
CA LEU A 547 8.67 -4.74 -26.16
C LEU A 547 9.75 -4.77 -27.24
N MET A 548 10.96 -5.26 -26.90
CA MET A 548 12.09 -5.32 -27.85
C MET A 548 11.90 -6.38 -28.95
N MET A 549 11.06 -7.40 -28.71
CA MET A 549 10.65 -8.38 -29.71
C MET A 549 9.47 -7.92 -30.57
N GLU A 550 8.49 -7.23 -29.97
CA GLU A 550 7.27 -6.77 -30.63
C GLU A 550 7.49 -5.52 -31.49
N VAL A 551 8.44 -4.63 -31.14
CA VAL A 551 8.66 -3.35 -31.81
C VAL A 551 10.07 -3.30 -32.44
N PRO A 552 10.21 -3.63 -33.74
CA PRO A 552 11.53 -3.80 -34.37
C PRO A 552 12.39 -2.53 -34.37
N GLY A 553 13.61 -2.66 -33.85
CA GLY A 553 14.63 -1.61 -33.90
C GLY A 553 14.63 -0.67 -32.69
N LEU A 554 13.88 -0.97 -31.63
CA LEU A 554 14.18 -0.42 -30.30
C LEU A 554 15.55 -0.90 -29.80
N ARG A 555 16.25 -0.03 -29.06
CA ARG A 555 17.51 -0.32 -28.36
C ARG A 555 17.18 -0.85 -26.96
N VAL A 556 18.10 -1.61 -26.34
CA VAL A 556 17.98 -2.05 -24.94
C VAL A 556 17.69 -0.87 -23.98
N HIS A 557 18.36 0.27 -24.24
CA HIS A 557 18.16 1.52 -23.50
C HIS A 557 16.73 2.07 -23.62
N ASP A 558 16.11 1.95 -24.79
CA ASP A 558 14.76 2.48 -25.07
C ASP A 558 13.71 1.72 -24.26
N VAL A 559 13.79 0.38 -24.26
CA VAL A 559 12.85 -0.46 -23.50
C VAL A 559 13.08 -0.36 -21.99
N GLN A 560 14.32 -0.18 -21.53
CA GLN A 560 14.61 0.13 -20.13
C GLN A 560 13.94 1.45 -19.69
N ILE A 561 14.04 2.50 -20.51
CA ILE A 561 13.37 3.77 -20.24
C ILE A 561 11.84 3.63 -20.29
N MET A 562 11.28 2.93 -21.28
CA MET A 562 9.83 2.78 -21.42
C MET A 562 9.19 2.00 -20.27
N VAL A 563 9.81 0.91 -19.84
CA VAL A 563 9.29 0.07 -18.74
C VAL A 563 9.44 0.78 -17.39
N GLY A 564 10.55 1.51 -17.18
CA GLY A 564 10.71 2.43 -16.04
C GLY A 564 9.73 3.61 -16.05
N ALA A 565 9.31 4.07 -17.23
CA ALA A 565 8.25 5.06 -17.44
C ALA A 565 6.83 4.47 -17.38
N GLY A 566 6.67 3.17 -17.10
CA GLY A 566 5.38 2.50 -16.90
C GLY A 566 4.69 1.98 -18.18
N ILE A 567 5.34 2.01 -19.35
CA ILE A 567 4.82 1.39 -20.59
C ILE A 567 5.27 -0.07 -20.64
N ARG A 568 4.32 -1.02 -20.62
CA ARG A 568 4.61 -2.47 -20.54
C ARG A 568 4.33 -3.23 -21.83
N THR A 569 3.51 -2.68 -22.73
CA THR A 569 3.11 -3.35 -23.98
C THR A 569 3.31 -2.48 -25.23
N SER A 570 3.54 -3.12 -26.39
CA SER A 570 3.63 -2.43 -27.69
C SER A 570 2.37 -1.61 -28.02
N LYS A 571 1.20 -2.09 -27.60
CA LYS A 571 -0.08 -1.39 -27.74
C LYS A 571 -0.13 -0.10 -26.92
N GLU A 572 0.31 -0.12 -25.66
CA GLU A 572 0.37 1.09 -24.83
C GLU A 572 1.31 2.13 -25.43
N LEU A 573 2.47 1.69 -25.95
CA LEU A 573 3.40 2.53 -26.68
C LEU A 573 2.75 3.16 -27.92
N ALA A 574 2.07 2.36 -28.75
CA ALA A 574 1.37 2.86 -29.94
C ALA A 574 0.20 3.82 -29.60
N GLU A 575 -0.48 3.64 -28.47
CA GLU A 575 -1.55 4.52 -27.98
C GLU A 575 -1.06 5.75 -27.19
N ALA A 576 0.23 5.81 -26.82
CA ALA A 576 0.77 6.87 -25.98
C ALA A 576 0.74 8.27 -26.66
N PRO A 577 0.46 9.35 -25.90
CA PRO A 577 0.81 10.71 -26.30
C PRO A 577 2.29 10.95 -26.06
N ALA A 578 3.03 11.37 -27.09
CA ALA A 578 4.48 11.55 -27.04
C ALA A 578 4.95 12.40 -25.84
N ARG A 579 4.35 13.59 -25.66
CA ARG A 579 4.68 14.48 -24.53
C ARG A 579 4.47 13.87 -23.15
N THR A 580 3.52 12.95 -22.99
CA THR A 580 3.28 12.26 -21.70
C THR A 580 4.35 11.22 -21.44
N LEU A 581 4.66 10.39 -22.45
CA LEU A 581 5.72 9.38 -22.33
C LEU A 581 7.11 10.04 -22.20
N PHE A 582 7.37 11.15 -22.88
CA PHE A 582 8.60 11.93 -22.73
C PHE A 582 8.80 12.44 -21.30
N LEU A 583 7.76 12.96 -20.65
CA LEU A 583 7.87 13.43 -19.27
C LEU A 583 8.08 12.28 -18.28
N LEU A 584 7.34 11.17 -18.41
CA LEU A 584 7.54 9.97 -17.57
C LEU A 584 8.94 9.34 -17.75
N ALA A 585 9.43 9.28 -18.98
CA ALA A 585 10.78 8.81 -19.31
C ALA A 585 11.88 9.75 -18.79
N THR A 586 11.66 11.07 -18.87
CA THR A 586 12.55 12.08 -18.27
C THR A 586 12.56 11.95 -16.75
N GLU A 587 11.41 11.71 -16.11
CA GLU A 587 11.33 11.50 -14.67
C GLU A 587 12.09 10.24 -14.24
N PHE A 588 11.86 9.10 -14.92
CA PHE A 588 12.59 7.86 -14.69
C PHE A 588 14.11 8.07 -14.77
N LEU A 589 14.60 8.75 -15.82
CA LEU A 589 16.04 9.06 -16.01
C LEU A 589 16.65 9.99 -14.93
N ASN A 590 15.83 10.53 -14.02
CA ASN A 590 16.25 11.28 -12.84
C ASN A 590 16.06 10.51 -11.51
N SER A 591 15.58 9.26 -11.53
CA SER A 591 15.53 8.38 -10.34
C SER A 591 16.89 7.67 -10.09
N PRO A 592 17.13 7.13 -8.87
CA PRO A 592 18.31 6.30 -8.57
C PRO A 592 18.44 5.02 -9.42
N GLU A 593 17.33 4.53 -9.96
CA GLU A 593 17.26 3.41 -10.89
C GLU A 593 17.59 3.87 -12.32
N GLY A 594 17.00 4.97 -12.78
CA GLY A 594 17.26 5.51 -14.11
C GLY A 594 18.64 6.14 -14.29
N GLU A 595 19.32 6.56 -13.22
CA GLU A 595 20.74 6.95 -13.26
C GLU A 595 21.63 5.80 -13.78
N ARG A 596 21.26 4.54 -13.50
CA ARG A 596 21.97 3.34 -13.99
C ARG A 596 21.70 3.08 -15.48
N VAL A 597 20.63 3.65 -16.02
CA VAL A 597 20.22 3.53 -17.43
C VAL A 597 20.77 4.71 -18.26
N ARG A 598 20.91 5.91 -17.66
CA ARG A 598 21.35 7.14 -18.32
C ARG A 598 22.77 7.03 -18.87
N ARG A 599 22.98 7.49 -20.12
CA ARG A 599 24.25 7.36 -20.84
C ARG A 599 25.04 8.68 -20.83
N GLY A 600 25.63 9.01 -19.69
CA GLY A 600 26.47 10.20 -19.55
C GLY A 600 25.67 11.50 -19.77
N ASP A 601 26.18 12.35 -20.67
CA ASP A 601 25.63 13.67 -20.99
C ASP A 601 24.61 13.66 -22.16
N ASP A 602 24.19 12.48 -22.66
CA ASP A 602 23.17 12.41 -23.72
C ASP A 602 21.83 12.99 -23.21
N LEU A 603 21.40 14.09 -23.82
CA LEU A 603 20.13 14.75 -23.55
C LEU A 603 18.99 14.00 -24.24
N PHE A 604 18.18 13.30 -23.45
CA PHE A 604 16.96 12.65 -23.90
C PHE A 604 15.94 13.67 -24.43
N MET A 605 15.32 13.38 -25.59
CA MET A 605 14.45 14.33 -26.31
C MET A 605 13.04 13.76 -26.59
N GLU A 606 12.05 14.64 -26.66
CA GLU A 606 10.66 14.31 -27.04
C GLU A 606 10.58 13.67 -28.44
N GLU A 607 11.53 14.01 -29.32
CA GLU A 607 11.70 13.44 -30.67
C GLU A 607 12.01 11.93 -30.66
N GLU A 608 12.77 11.42 -29.68
CA GLU A 608 13.04 9.98 -29.56
C GLU A 608 11.77 9.20 -29.19
N VAL A 609 10.90 9.81 -28.39
CA VAL A 609 9.61 9.22 -28.01
C VAL A 609 8.63 9.21 -29.18
N GLU A 610 8.64 10.24 -30.03
CA GLU A 610 7.86 10.20 -31.28
C GLU A 610 8.32 9.05 -32.19
N GLU A 611 9.62 8.79 -32.32
CA GLU A 611 10.14 7.63 -33.05
C GLU A 611 9.69 6.28 -32.43
N TRP A 612 9.73 6.12 -31.11
CA TRP A 612 9.29 4.88 -30.44
C TRP A 612 7.82 4.58 -30.70
N ILE A 613 6.98 5.62 -30.65
CA ILE A 613 5.54 5.54 -30.88
C ILE A 613 5.23 5.27 -32.36
N GLU A 614 5.96 5.85 -33.31
CA GLU A 614 5.81 5.54 -34.74
C GLU A 614 6.18 4.08 -35.03
N ARG A 615 7.32 3.60 -34.50
CA ARG A 615 7.75 2.19 -34.64
C ARG A 615 6.72 1.21 -34.09
N ALA A 616 6.10 1.51 -32.95
CA ALA A 616 5.06 0.67 -32.36
C ALA A 616 3.77 0.63 -33.20
N ARG A 617 3.44 1.73 -33.91
CA ARG A 617 2.30 1.80 -34.83
C ARG A 617 2.56 1.07 -36.15
N ASP A 618 3.80 1.08 -36.63
CA ASP A 618 4.23 0.36 -37.84
C ASP A 618 4.39 -1.16 -37.62
N ALA A 619 4.43 -1.61 -36.35
CA ALA A 619 4.54 -3.02 -35.96
C ALA A 619 3.17 -3.74 -35.76
N ALA A 620 2.05 -3.00 -35.72
CA ALA A 620 0.71 -3.49 -35.35
C ALA A 620 -0.24 -3.80 -36.53
#